data_AF-A0A944ELD1-F1
#
_entry.id   AF-A0A944ELD1-F1
#
_cell.length_a   1.000
_cell.length_b   1.000
_cell.length_c   1.000
_cell.angle_alpha   90.00
_cell.angle_beta   90.00
_cell.angle_gamma   90.00
#
_symmetry.space_group_name_H-M   'P 1'
#
loop_
_entity.id
_entity.type
_entity.pdbx_description
1 polymer ?
#
loop_
_entity_poly.entity_id
_entity_poly.type
_entity_poly.pdbx_seq_one_letter_code
_entity_poly.pdbx_strand_id
1 'polypeptide(L)'
;MQSIIEPPGGEGRVEMSESEVYALLINGFREVSTTLDQTLSTLAADPVLDELANRVEPLQESDEIRQAILYVLDSHQEFSGAAEIVQYFADRFQWAWMRDEVEKRYLDCLANRDIRLTRHFERMLEAFSPDWEDRELFPSLDRH
;
A
#
# COMPACT_ATOMS: atom_id res chain seq x y z
N MET A 1 16.06 -54.44 -15.11
CA MET A 1 14.80 -53.80 -14.66
C MET A 1 15.22 -52.73 -13.68
N GLN A 2 15.40 -51.51 -14.20
CA GLN A 2 14.52 -50.34 -14.08
C GLN A 2 15.05 -49.37 -13.02
N SER A 3 15.55 -48.23 -13.52
CA SER A 3 15.89 -47.03 -12.77
C SER A 3 14.70 -46.54 -11.96
N ILE A 4 14.97 -46.00 -10.77
CA ILE A 4 14.10 -45.00 -10.15
C ILE A 4 14.93 -43.73 -10.06
N ILE A 5 14.57 -42.77 -10.91
CA ILE A 5 15.02 -41.38 -10.86
C ILE A 5 14.09 -40.71 -9.85
N GLU A 6 14.62 -40.26 -8.72
CA GLU A 6 13.91 -39.32 -7.85
C GLU A 6 14.04 -37.90 -8.44
N PRO A 7 12.94 -37.13 -8.57
CA PRO A 7 13.02 -35.76 -9.03
C PRO A 7 13.47 -34.82 -7.89
N PRO A 8 14.25 -33.75 -8.18
CA PRO A 8 14.56 -32.72 -7.21
C PRO A 8 13.38 -31.73 -7.16
N GLY A 9 12.51 -31.87 -6.17
CA GLY A 9 11.36 -31.00 -5.95
C GLY A 9 11.55 -30.13 -4.71
N GLY A 10 12.64 -29.37 -4.64
CA GLY A 10 12.76 -28.27 -3.69
C GLY A 10 12.17 -27.02 -4.34
N GLU A 11 10.86 -26.80 -4.21
CA GLU A 11 10.27 -25.49 -4.44
C GLU A 11 10.83 -24.56 -3.36
N GLY A 12 11.96 -23.93 -3.67
CA GLY A 12 12.46 -22.81 -2.89
C GLY A 12 11.42 -21.71 -2.94
N ARG A 13 10.64 -21.56 -1.87
CA ARG A 13 10.08 -20.25 -1.54
C ARG A 13 11.29 -19.33 -1.46
N VAL A 14 11.45 -18.47 -2.46
CA VAL A 14 12.45 -17.41 -2.41
C VAL A 14 12.00 -16.51 -1.27
N GLU A 15 12.58 -16.70 -0.09
CA GLU A 15 12.40 -15.78 1.02
C GLU A 15 12.97 -14.43 0.57
N MET A 16 12.09 -13.44 0.39
CA MET A 16 12.53 -12.08 0.16
C MET A 16 13.19 -11.58 1.45
N SER A 17 14.39 -11.04 1.32
CA SER A 17 15.03 -10.32 2.40
C SER A 17 14.27 -9.04 2.74
N GLU A 18 14.44 -8.55 3.97
CA GLU A 18 13.80 -7.33 4.46
C GLU A 18 14.03 -6.14 3.52
N SER A 19 15.26 -5.99 3.00
CA SER A 19 15.60 -4.93 2.06
C SER A 19 14.91 -5.07 0.71
N GLU A 20 14.63 -6.30 0.26
CA GLU A 20 13.90 -6.55 -0.98
C GLU A 20 12.41 -6.23 -0.84
N VAL A 21 11.80 -6.47 0.33
CA VAL A 21 10.40 -6.11 0.59
C VAL A 21 10.23 -4.59 0.60
N TYR A 22 11.09 -3.88 1.33
CA TYR A 22 11.08 -2.42 1.35
C TYR A 22 11.31 -1.85 -0.06
N ALA A 23 12.32 -2.34 -0.79
CA ALA A 23 12.61 -1.87 -2.14
C ALA A 23 11.48 -2.17 -3.13
N LEU A 24 10.84 -3.34 -3.03
CA LEU A 24 9.66 -3.70 -3.83
C LEU A 24 8.57 -2.66 -3.64
N LEU A 25 8.19 -2.38 -2.40
CA LEU A 25 7.13 -1.44 -2.08
C LEU A 25 7.45 -0.02 -2.54
N ILE A 26 8.65 0.49 -2.23
CA ILE A 26 9.04 1.84 -2.64
C ILE A 26 9.01 2.00 -4.16
N ASN A 27 9.50 1.01 -4.92
CA ASN A 27 9.45 1.05 -6.38
C ASN A 27 8.01 0.98 -6.90
N GLY A 28 7.19 0.11 -6.33
CA GLY A 28 5.77 0.01 -6.68
C GLY A 28 4.98 1.28 -6.37
N PHE A 29 5.21 1.92 -5.22
CA PHE A 29 4.60 3.20 -4.86
C PHE A 29 4.99 4.34 -5.80
N ARG A 30 6.23 4.34 -6.30
CA ARG A 30 6.67 5.27 -7.36
C ARG A 30 5.97 4.99 -8.68
N GLU A 31 5.73 3.73 -9.01
CA GLU A 31 4.98 3.34 -10.21
C GLU A 31 3.51 3.75 -10.13
N VAL A 32 2.87 3.59 -8.97
CA VAL A 32 1.52 4.11 -8.70
C VAL A 32 1.47 5.62 -8.94
N SER A 33 2.40 6.37 -8.33
CA SER A 33 2.48 7.83 -8.50
C SER A 33 2.70 8.22 -9.97
N THR A 34 3.60 7.52 -10.66
CA THR A 34 3.86 7.74 -12.10
C THR A 34 2.61 7.49 -12.94
N THR A 35 1.89 6.41 -12.66
CA THR A 35 0.65 6.05 -13.38
C THR A 35 -0.43 7.10 -13.15
N LEU A 36 -0.61 7.56 -11.90
CA LEU A 36 -1.56 8.62 -11.56
C LEU A 36 -1.20 9.94 -12.23
N ASP A 37 0.07 10.34 -12.24
CA ASP A 37 0.52 11.57 -12.88
C ASP A 37 0.28 11.57 -14.40
N GLN A 38 0.41 10.41 -15.04
CA GLN A 38 0.25 10.25 -16.49
C GLN A 38 -1.21 10.12 -16.92
N THR A 39 -2.03 9.44 -16.11
CA THR A 39 -3.39 9.02 -16.52
C THR A 39 -4.49 9.79 -15.80
N LEU A 40 -4.18 10.42 -14.66
CA LEU A 40 -5.13 11.06 -13.74
C LEU A 40 -6.27 10.12 -13.32
N SER A 41 -5.99 8.83 -13.20
CA SER A 41 -7.00 7.79 -12.99
C SER A 41 -6.56 6.76 -11.97
N THR A 42 -7.27 6.70 -10.83
CA THR A 42 -7.11 5.66 -9.82
C THR A 42 -7.33 4.27 -10.41
N LEU A 43 -8.29 4.12 -11.32
CA LEU A 43 -8.57 2.86 -12.03
C LEU A 43 -7.36 2.33 -12.81
N ALA A 44 -6.47 3.21 -13.29
CA ALA A 44 -5.26 2.79 -14.00
C ALA A 44 -4.15 2.33 -13.03
N ALA A 45 -4.12 2.88 -11.82
CA ALA A 45 -3.16 2.52 -10.79
C ALA A 45 -3.60 1.30 -9.93
N ASP A 46 -4.90 1.02 -9.88
CA ASP A 46 -5.52 -0.08 -9.13
C ASP A 46 -4.83 -1.46 -9.37
N PRO A 47 -4.49 -1.87 -10.60
CA PRO A 47 -3.78 -3.14 -10.81
C PRO A 47 -2.40 -3.21 -10.15
N VAL A 48 -1.67 -2.09 -10.10
CA VAL A 48 -0.36 -2.02 -9.45
C VAL A 48 -0.52 -2.13 -7.94
N LEU A 49 -1.54 -1.48 -7.38
CA LEU A 49 -1.87 -1.57 -5.96
C LEU A 49 -2.25 -3.00 -5.55
N ASP A 50 -3.11 -3.67 -6.33
CA ASP A 50 -3.50 -5.07 -6.12
C ASP A 50 -2.29 -6.00 -6.17
N GLU A 51 -1.42 -5.83 -7.17
CA GLU A 51 -0.21 -6.64 -7.27
C GLU A 51 0.71 -6.47 -6.05
N LEU A 52 0.94 -5.23 -5.60
CA LEU A 52 1.76 -4.97 -4.42
C LEU A 52 1.14 -5.56 -3.16
N ALA A 53 -0.17 -5.37 -2.95
CA ALA A 53 -0.88 -5.92 -1.80
C ALA A 53 -0.81 -7.45 -1.76
N ASN A 54 -1.05 -8.13 -2.89
CA ASN A 54 -0.95 -9.59 -2.99
C ASN A 54 0.46 -10.11 -2.72
N ARG A 55 1.51 -9.36 -3.10
CA ARG A 55 2.91 -9.74 -2.82
C ARG A 55 3.26 -9.63 -1.34
N VAL A 56 2.66 -8.69 -0.61
CA VAL A 56 2.97 -8.47 0.81
C VAL A 56 1.99 -9.13 1.78
N GLU A 57 0.81 -9.54 1.33
CA GLU A 57 -0.18 -10.23 2.17
C GLU A 57 0.40 -11.45 2.93
N PRO A 58 1.25 -12.32 2.33
CA PRO A 58 1.86 -13.44 3.06
C PRO A 58 2.85 -13.00 4.15
N LEU A 59 3.39 -11.78 4.05
CA LEU A 59 4.36 -11.21 4.97
C LEU A 59 3.70 -10.51 6.17
N GLN A 60 2.37 -10.34 6.13
CA GLN A 60 1.56 -9.71 7.19
C GLN A 60 2.05 -8.29 7.56
N GLU A 61 1.89 -7.87 8.81
CA GLU A 61 2.34 -6.56 9.32
C GLU A 61 3.87 -6.53 9.58
N SER A 62 4.68 -6.88 8.58
CA SER A 62 6.14 -6.82 8.71
C SER A 62 6.65 -5.39 8.91
N ASP A 63 7.78 -5.25 9.59
CA ASP A 63 8.37 -3.93 9.88
C ASP A 63 8.75 -3.19 8.59
N GLU A 64 9.11 -3.90 7.52
CA GLU A 64 9.47 -3.35 6.22
C GLU A 64 8.27 -2.71 5.52
N ILE A 65 7.11 -3.38 5.59
CA ILE A 65 5.86 -2.85 5.04
C ILE A 65 5.47 -1.59 5.79
N ARG A 66 5.55 -1.66 7.13
CA ARG A 66 5.31 -0.50 7.99
C ARG A 66 6.22 0.67 7.65
N GLN A 67 7.52 0.42 7.52
CA GLN A 67 8.50 1.45 7.16
C GLN A 67 8.23 2.05 5.79
N ALA A 68 7.87 1.24 4.78
CA ALA A 68 7.56 1.74 3.44
C ALA A 68 6.33 2.65 3.43
N ILE A 69 5.27 2.28 4.17
CA ILE A 69 4.04 3.07 4.27
C ILE A 69 4.29 4.36 5.06
N LEU A 70 5.02 4.30 6.17
CA LEU A 70 5.44 5.49 6.92
C LEU A 70 6.28 6.44 6.06
N TYR A 71 7.18 5.90 5.22
CA TYR A 71 7.95 6.71 4.28
C TYR A 71 7.03 7.43 3.28
N VAL A 72 5.99 6.78 2.74
CA VAL A 72 5.02 7.43 1.86
C VAL A 72 4.24 8.54 2.58
N LEU A 73 3.83 8.32 3.84
CA LEU A 73 3.13 9.32 4.65
C LEU A 73 4.00 10.55 4.93
N ASP A 74 5.27 10.33 5.27
CA ASP A 74 6.22 11.40 5.62
C ASP A 74 6.74 12.14 4.37
N SER A 75 6.90 11.42 3.26
CA SER A 75 7.38 11.94 1.97
C SER A 75 6.24 12.15 0.96
N HIS A 76 5.03 12.51 1.42
CA HIS A 76 3.84 12.69 0.55
C HIS A 76 4.03 13.67 -0.62
N GLN A 77 5.04 14.56 -0.58
CA GLN A 77 5.38 15.43 -1.71
C GLN A 77 6.16 14.71 -2.82
N GLU A 78 6.83 13.61 -2.50
CA GLU A 78 7.55 12.75 -3.46
C GLU A 78 6.62 11.73 -4.14
N PHE A 79 5.46 11.46 -3.54
CA PHE A 79 4.49 10.47 -4.01
C PHE A 79 3.14 11.14 -4.26
N SER A 80 2.87 11.53 -5.50
CA SER A 80 1.56 12.07 -5.89
C SER A 80 0.41 11.09 -5.59
N GLY A 81 0.70 9.78 -5.59
CA GLY A 81 -0.24 8.71 -5.23
C GLY A 81 -0.30 8.32 -3.76
N ALA A 82 0.26 9.12 -2.84
CA ALA A 82 0.32 8.76 -1.42
C ALA A 82 -1.07 8.45 -0.83
N ALA A 83 -2.09 9.23 -1.19
CA ALA A 83 -3.45 9.01 -0.72
C ALA A 83 -4.00 7.67 -1.22
N GLU A 84 -3.88 7.40 -2.52
CA GLU A 84 -4.38 6.18 -3.15
C GLU A 84 -3.68 4.92 -2.60
N ILE A 85 -2.37 5.00 -2.35
CA ILE A 85 -1.61 3.92 -1.71
C ILE A 85 -2.16 3.64 -0.31
N VAL A 86 -2.27 4.67 0.52
CA VAL A 86 -2.71 4.51 1.91
C VAL A 86 -4.16 4.06 1.97
N GLN A 87 -5.04 4.63 1.15
CA GLN A 87 -6.45 4.24 1.08
C GLN A 87 -6.61 2.77 0.69
N TYR A 88 -5.88 2.31 -0.34
CA TYR A 88 -5.94 0.92 -0.78
C TYR A 88 -5.52 -0.06 0.33
N PHE A 89 -4.37 0.21 0.96
CA PHE A 89 -3.86 -0.66 2.01
C PHE A 89 -4.70 -0.57 3.30
N ALA A 90 -5.26 0.61 3.60
CA ALA A 90 -6.19 0.80 4.72
C ALA A 90 -7.43 -0.08 4.55
N ASP A 91 -8.10 -0.03 3.40
CA ASP A 91 -9.29 -0.84 3.14
C ASP A 91 -8.96 -2.34 3.14
N ARG A 92 -7.91 -2.74 2.41
CA ARG A 92 -7.53 -4.15 2.21
C ARG A 92 -7.13 -4.87 3.50
N PHE A 93 -6.38 -4.19 4.37
CA PHE A 93 -5.74 -4.83 5.52
C PHE A 93 -6.27 -4.39 6.88
N GLN A 94 -6.90 -3.21 6.97
CA GLN A 94 -7.48 -2.68 8.22
C GLN A 94 -6.50 -2.65 9.40
N TRP A 95 -5.21 -2.44 9.13
CA TRP A 95 -4.18 -2.42 10.17
C TRP A 95 -4.36 -1.23 11.13
N ALA A 96 -4.56 -1.53 12.41
CA ALA A 96 -4.80 -0.52 13.44
C ALA A 96 -3.66 0.51 13.54
N TRP A 97 -2.40 0.05 13.44
CA TRP A 97 -1.25 0.94 13.50
C TRP A 97 -1.22 1.96 12.35
N MET A 98 -1.74 1.59 11.17
CA MET A 98 -1.75 2.49 10.02
C MET A 98 -2.75 3.62 10.26
N ARG A 99 -3.95 3.27 10.75
CA ARG A 99 -4.96 4.25 11.15
C ARG A 99 -4.39 5.23 12.19
N ASP A 100 -3.75 4.71 13.24
CA ASP A 100 -3.18 5.54 14.31
C ASP A 100 -2.12 6.52 13.78
N GLU A 101 -1.27 6.08 12.84
CA GLU A 101 -0.21 6.91 12.26
C GLU A 101 -0.74 7.98 11.30
N VAL A 102 -1.82 7.68 10.55
CA VAL A 102 -2.53 8.67 9.72
C VAL A 102 -3.28 9.66 10.61
N GLU A 103 -3.99 9.20 11.64
CA GLU A 103 -4.74 10.05 12.58
C GLU A 103 -3.82 10.99 13.34
N LYS A 104 -2.66 10.51 13.79
CA LYS A 104 -1.63 11.35 14.41
C LYS A 104 -1.20 12.50 13.50
N ARG A 105 -0.88 12.21 12.24
CA ARG A 105 -0.45 13.24 11.25
C ARG A 105 -1.59 14.20 10.91
N TYR A 106 -2.82 13.71 10.84
CA TYR A 106 -4.03 14.54 10.69
C TYR A 106 -4.14 15.55 11.84
N LEU A 107 -4.04 15.08 13.09
CA LEU A 107 -4.14 15.93 14.29
C LEU A 107 -2.98 16.95 14.35
N ASP A 108 -1.77 16.54 13.98
CA ASP A 108 -0.61 17.44 13.90
C ASP A 108 -0.83 18.54 12.84
N CYS A 109 -1.38 18.19 11.67
CA CYS A 109 -1.71 19.18 10.62
C CYS A 109 -2.82 20.13 11.07
N LEU A 110 -3.85 19.61 11.75
CA LEU A 110 -4.94 20.40 12.30
C LEU A 110 -4.42 21.41 13.34
N ALA A 111 -3.54 20.96 14.25
CA ALA A 111 -2.90 21.81 15.25
C ALA A 111 -2.05 22.92 14.61
N ASN A 112 -1.35 22.60 13.52
CA ASN A 112 -0.51 23.53 12.77
C ASN A 112 -1.29 24.39 11.75
N ARG A 113 -2.61 24.19 11.62
CA ARG A 113 -3.50 24.87 10.67
C ARG A 113 -3.08 24.69 9.21
N ASP A 114 -2.46 23.57 8.87
CA ASP A 114 -2.20 23.21 7.48
C ASP A 114 -3.46 22.58 6.87
N ILE A 115 -4.32 23.42 6.30
CA ILE A 115 -5.62 22.98 5.75
C ILE A 115 -5.42 21.99 4.60
N ARG A 116 -4.37 22.17 3.79
CA ARG A 116 -4.13 21.32 2.63
C ARG A 116 -3.77 19.90 3.08
N LEU A 117 -2.82 19.78 4.01
CA LEU A 117 -2.42 18.48 4.53
C LEU A 117 -3.49 17.85 5.41
N THR A 118 -4.26 18.67 6.15
CA THR A 118 -5.41 18.18 6.94
C THR A 118 -6.40 17.44 6.03
N ARG A 119 -6.80 18.02 4.90
CA ARG A 119 -7.69 17.37 3.94
C ARG A 119 -7.08 16.13 3.29
N HIS A 120 -5.77 16.15 3.08
CA HIS A 120 -5.06 15.01 2.52
C HIS A 120 -5.12 13.79 3.44
N PHE A 121 -4.81 13.97 4.73
CA PHE A 121 -4.91 12.90 5.73
C PHE A 121 -6.37 12.53 6.05
N GLU A 122 -7.31 13.48 6.01
CA GLU A 122 -8.75 13.20 6.15
C GLU A 122 -9.22 12.21 5.08
N ARG A 123 -8.87 12.45 3.81
CA ARG A 123 -9.17 11.54 2.70
C ARG A 123 -8.55 10.14 2.88
N MET A 124 -7.35 10.05 3.47
CA MET A 124 -6.74 8.75 3.81
C MET A 124 -7.53 8.02 4.91
N LEU A 125 -8.02 8.74 5.92
CA LEU A 125 -8.78 8.15 7.03
C LEU A 125 -10.14 7.61 6.61
N GLU A 126 -10.76 8.17 5.56
CA GLU A 126 -12.04 7.70 5.03
C GLU A 126 -12.00 6.22 4.63
N ALA A 127 -10.86 5.71 4.16
CA ALA A 127 -10.71 4.31 3.74
C ALA A 127 -10.74 3.28 4.90
N PHE A 128 -10.70 3.73 6.15
CA PHE A 128 -10.95 2.87 7.31
C PHE A 128 -12.45 2.79 7.68
N SER A 129 -13.31 3.51 6.95
CA SER A 129 -14.77 3.50 7.16
C SER A 129 -15.43 2.40 6.30
N PRO A 130 -16.43 1.67 6.83
CA PRO A 130 -17.22 0.74 6.02
C PRO A 130 -18.05 1.44 4.94
N ASP A 131 -18.30 2.73 5.08
CA ASP A 131 -19.04 3.57 4.14
C ASP A 131 -18.11 4.41 3.24
N TRP A 132 -16.91 3.91 2.95
CA TRP A 132 -15.92 4.63 2.13
C TRP A 132 -16.42 4.86 0.69
N GLU A 133 -16.77 6.10 0.36
CA GLU A 133 -17.38 6.47 -0.92
C GLU A 133 -16.45 6.25 -2.12
N ASP A 134 -15.17 6.60 -1.99
CA ASP A 134 -14.17 6.47 -3.06
C ASP A 134 -13.77 5.00 -3.32
N ARG A 135 -14.29 4.03 -2.56
CA ARG A 135 -13.92 2.61 -2.72
C ARG A 135 -14.19 2.09 -4.13
N GLU A 136 -15.21 2.59 -4.82
CA GLU A 136 -15.52 2.21 -6.21
C GLU A 136 -14.41 2.56 -7.23
N LEU A 137 -13.48 3.43 -6.86
CA LEU A 137 -12.31 3.76 -7.67
C LEU A 137 -11.25 2.64 -7.67
N PHE A 138 -11.41 1.64 -6.80
CA PHE A 138 -10.47 0.53 -6.58
C PHE A 138 -11.16 -0.84 -6.79
N PRO A 139 -11.54 -1.19 -8.02
CA PRO A 139 -12.33 -2.38 -8.31
C PRO A 139 -11.64 -3.71 -7.96
N SER A 140 -10.32 -3.72 -7.78
CA SER A 140 -9.61 -4.91 -7.30
C SER A 140 -9.96 -5.28 -5.86
N LEU A 141 -10.39 -4.33 -5.02
CA LEU A 141 -10.77 -4.57 -3.62
C LEU A 141 -12.05 -5.42 -3.47
N ASP A 142 -12.87 -5.54 -4.51
CA ASP A 142 -14.07 -6.39 -4.51
C ASP A 142 -13.79 -7.88 -4.68
N ARG A 143 -12.54 -8.25 -4.98
CA ARG A 143 -12.16 -9.63 -5.30
C ARG A 143 -11.62 -10.42 -4.10
N HIS A 144 -11.48 -9.76 -2.95
CA HIS A 144 -10.84 -10.27 -1.74
C HIS A 144 -11.77 -10.18 -0.55
#